data_AF-A0A3N5RN32-F1
#
_entry.id   AF-A0A3N5RN32-F1
#
_cell.length_a   1.000
_cell.length_b   1.000
_cell.length_c   1.000
_cell.angle_alpha   90.00
_cell.angle_beta   90.00
_cell.angle_gamma   90.00
#
_symmetry.space_group_name_H-M   'P 1'
#
loop_
_entity.id
_entity.type
_entity.pdbx_description
1 polymer ?
#
loop_
_entity_poly.entity_id
_entity_poly.type
_entity_poly.pdbx_seq_one_letter_code
_entity_poly.pdbx_strand_id
1 'polypeptide(L)'
;IHTRSANAKWLVEISHSNPTWMHTSDAARLGLKSGDLVRVETEIGFFVDKVWITEGIHPGVIACSHHLGRWRLAEGEGTSRLASSLVQIDEKDSEWRLRQVGGVKPYKSSDPDTERIWWNDAGVHQNLTFPVQPDPISGSHCWHQKVRVTPAHPGDNYGDISVDTGKSHQVYKRWLEMTRPATGPMRRPHWMLRPFRPAESAYRLPED
;
A
#
# COMPACT_ATOMS: atom_id res chain seq x y z
N ILE A 1 -1.04 -9.75 -13.86
CA ILE A 1 0.05 -10.11 -12.91
C ILE A 1 0.34 -8.84 -12.11
N HIS A 2 0.06 -8.83 -10.81
CA HIS A 2 0.21 -7.66 -9.90
C HIS A 2 1.34 -7.95 -8.91
N THR A 3 0.98 -8.46 -7.74
CA THR A 3 1.93 -8.79 -6.67
C THR A 3 2.86 -9.96 -6.98
N ARG A 4 2.64 -10.65 -8.10
CA ARG A 4 3.33 -11.88 -8.53
C ARG A 4 4.50 -11.63 -9.49
N SER A 5 4.68 -10.41 -10.02
CA SER A 5 5.80 -10.08 -10.92
C SER A 5 7.10 -9.78 -10.20
N ALA A 6 7.07 -9.58 -8.87
CA ALA A 6 8.25 -9.24 -8.07
C ALA A 6 9.37 -10.32 -8.10
N ASN A 7 9.06 -11.55 -8.55
CA ASN A 7 10.04 -12.61 -8.72
C ASN A 7 10.64 -12.70 -10.15
N ALA A 8 10.26 -11.80 -11.06
CA ALA A 8 10.79 -11.74 -12.42
C ALA A 8 11.76 -10.57 -12.57
N LYS A 9 13.07 -10.85 -12.59
CA LYS A 9 14.13 -9.82 -12.64
C LYS A 9 13.96 -8.79 -13.77
N TRP A 10 13.58 -9.23 -14.97
CA TRP A 10 13.37 -8.35 -16.12
C TRP A 10 12.18 -7.40 -15.96
N LEU A 11 11.12 -7.83 -15.24
CA LEU A 11 9.98 -6.95 -14.97
C LEU A 11 10.32 -5.91 -13.90
N VAL A 12 11.10 -6.31 -12.90
CA VAL A 12 11.54 -5.41 -11.82
C VAL A 12 12.55 -4.38 -12.35
N GLU A 13 13.42 -4.78 -13.27
CA GLU A 13 14.32 -3.85 -13.96
C GLU A 13 13.55 -2.70 -14.65
N ILE A 14 12.42 -3.01 -15.29
CA ILE A 14 11.56 -2.01 -15.94
C ILE A 14 10.81 -1.15 -14.92
N SER A 15 10.32 -1.74 -13.82
CA SER A 15 9.45 -1.05 -12.85
C SER A 15 9.69 -1.54 -11.43
N HIS A 16 10.65 -0.90 -10.74
CA HIS A 16 11.03 -1.18 -9.36
C HIS A 16 10.59 -0.11 -8.34
N SER A 17 10.11 1.05 -8.80
CA SER A 17 9.62 2.15 -7.96
C SER A 17 8.17 2.52 -8.26
N ASN A 18 7.43 3.01 -7.26
CA ASN A 18 6.05 3.46 -7.36
C ASN A 18 5.87 4.89 -6.85
N PRO A 19 6.60 5.88 -7.41
CA PRO A 19 6.55 7.24 -6.91
C PRO A 19 5.12 7.78 -6.93
N THR A 20 4.84 8.73 -6.04
CA THR A 20 3.56 9.41 -5.95
C THR A 20 3.45 10.43 -7.08
N TRP A 21 2.57 10.17 -8.04
CA TRP A 21 2.33 11.04 -9.17
C TRP A 21 1.55 12.28 -8.74
N MET A 22 2.03 13.45 -9.16
CA MET A 22 1.45 14.74 -8.80
C MET A 22 1.41 15.66 -10.02
N HIS A 23 0.31 16.39 -10.15
CA HIS A 23 0.19 17.40 -11.19
C HIS A 23 1.16 18.57 -10.96
N THR A 24 1.64 19.19 -12.03
CA THR A 24 2.60 20.32 -11.98
C THR A 24 2.09 21.50 -11.15
N SER A 25 0.81 21.84 -11.24
CA SER A 25 0.19 22.93 -10.47
C SER A 25 0.16 22.65 -8.95
N ASP A 26 -0.07 21.41 -8.54
CA ASP A 26 -0.02 21.02 -7.13
C ASP A 26 1.41 21.02 -6.60
N ALA A 27 2.35 20.52 -7.41
CA ALA A 27 3.76 20.56 -7.06
C ALA A 27 4.25 21.99 -6.90
N ALA A 28 3.87 22.91 -7.80
CA ALA A 28 4.19 24.33 -7.69
C ALA A 28 3.60 24.95 -6.42
N ARG A 29 2.34 24.62 -6.08
CA ARG A 29 1.68 25.07 -4.84
C ARG A 29 2.38 24.58 -3.57
N LEU A 30 2.99 23.40 -3.62
CA LEU A 30 3.72 22.79 -2.50
C LEU A 30 5.24 23.07 -2.53
N GLY A 31 5.75 23.73 -3.56
CA GLY A 31 7.19 24.01 -3.73
C GLY A 31 8.04 22.77 -3.99
N LEU A 32 7.47 21.74 -4.62
CA LEU A 32 8.12 20.43 -4.83
C LEU A 32 8.71 20.28 -6.24
N LYS A 33 9.72 19.42 -6.35
CA LYS A 33 10.34 18.93 -7.59
C LYS A 33 10.29 17.41 -7.64
N SER A 34 10.34 16.82 -8.84
CA SER A 34 10.40 15.36 -8.99
C SER A 34 11.61 14.79 -8.24
N GLY A 35 11.37 13.75 -7.45
CA GLY A 35 12.36 13.13 -6.57
C GLY A 35 12.35 13.66 -5.14
N ASP A 36 11.71 14.80 -4.86
CA ASP A 36 11.49 15.27 -3.49
C ASP A 36 10.60 14.29 -2.72
N LEU A 37 10.77 14.25 -1.40
CA LEU A 37 9.95 13.42 -0.54
C LEU A 37 8.65 14.14 -0.15
N VAL A 38 7.56 13.39 -0.20
CA VAL A 38 6.25 13.81 0.28
C VAL A 38 5.75 12.86 1.34
N ARG A 39 5.03 13.40 2.33
CA ARG A 39 4.24 12.62 3.26
C ARG A 39 2.80 12.61 2.76
N VAL A 40 2.29 11.41 2.51
CA VAL A 40 0.89 11.17 2.14
C VAL A 40 0.15 10.71 3.40
N GLU A 41 -0.64 11.61 3.96
CA GLU A 41 -1.43 11.38 5.16
C GLU A 41 -2.81 10.84 4.79
N THR A 42 -3.15 9.74 5.45
CA THR A 42 -4.43 9.03 5.36
C THR A 42 -5.18 9.19 6.69
N GLU A 43 -6.37 8.60 6.79
CA GLU A 43 -7.14 8.66 8.02
C GLU A 43 -6.47 7.96 9.22
N ILE A 44 -5.67 6.91 8.98
CA ILE A 44 -5.09 6.09 10.06
C ILE A 44 -3.59 6.26 10.20
N GLY A 45 -2.94 7.09 9.39
CA GLY A 45 -1.49 7.10 9.34
C GLY A 45 -0.94 7.84 8.12
N PHE A 46 0.30 7.53 7.75
CA PHE A 46 0.94 8.09 6.58
C PHE A 46 1.99 7.16 6.00
N PHE A 47 2.36 7.41 4.74
CA PHE A 47 3.58 6.89 4.14
C PHE A 47 4.41 8.03 3.53
N VAL A 48 5.71 7.82 3.42
CA VAL A 48 6.65 8.77 2.82
C VAL A 48 7.22 8.16 1.54
N ASP A 49 7.09 8.91 0.44
CA ASP A 49 7.47 8.46 -0.90
C ASP A 49 8.06 9.63 -1.71
N LYS A 50 8.71 9.32 -2.83
CA LYS A 50 9.18 10.31 -3.79
C LYS A 50 8.03 10.80 -4.64
N VAL A 51 7.99 12.08 -4.95
CA VAL A 51 7.03 12.64 -5.91
C VAL A 51 7.54 12.51 -7.33
N TRP A 52 6.64 12.15 -8.26
CA TRP A 52 6.87 12.25 -9.70
C TRP A 52 5.92 13.28 -10.29
N ILE A 53 6.46 14.42 -10.73
CA ILE A 53 5.66 15.51 -11.27
C ILE A 53 5.38 15.26 -12.75
N THR A 54 4.10 15.34 -13.13
CA THR A 54 3.65 15.10 -14.50
C THR A 54 2.33 15.81 -14.80
N GLU A 55 2.11 16.23 -16.05
CA GLU A 55 0.81 16.71 -16.55
C GLU A 55 -0.18 15.55 -16.79
N GLY A 56 0.27 14.30 -16.65
CA GLY A 56 -0.52 13.09 -16.92
C GLY A 56 -1.54 12.70 -15.84
N ILE A 57 -1.75 13.54 -14.83
CA ILE A 57 -2.71 13.30 -13.73
C ILE A 57 -3.55 14.54 -13.49
N HIS A 58 -4.83 14.38 -13.14
CA HIS A 58 -5.71 15.51 -12.91
C HIS A 58 -5.25 16.37 -11.70
N PRO A 59 -5.29 17.72 -11.79
CA PRO A 59 -5.03 18.59 -10.63
C PRO A 59 -5.90 18.23 -9.41
N GLY A 60 -5.30 18.20 -8.23
CA GLY A 60 -5.95 17.81 -6.98
C GLY A 60 -6.08 16.29 -6.77
N VAL A 61 -5.59 15.46 -7.70
CA VAL A 61 -5.53 13.99 -7.59
C VAL A 61 -4.07 13.56 -7.53
N ILE A 62 -3.75 12.62 -6.64
CA ILE A 62 -2.49 11.89 -6.66
C ILE A 62 -2.72 10.43 -7.05
N ALA A 63 -1.70 9.79 -7.61
CA ALA A 63 -1.72 8.36 -7.88
C ALA A 63 -0.44 7.70 -7.38
N CYS A 64 -0.58 6.57 -6.71
CA CYS A 64 0.54 5.72 -6.31
C CYS A 64 0.18 4.27 -6.64
N SER A 65 1.09 3.56 -7.31
CA SER A 65 0.87 2.17 -7.69
C SER A 65 0.96 1.26 -6.47
N HIS A 66 -0.03 0.40 -6.25
CA HIS A 66 -0.06 -0.57 -5.14
C HIS A 66 0.71 -1.87 -5.42
N HIS A 67 1.36 -1.98 -6.59
CA HIS A 67 1.98 -3.24 -7.02
C HIS A 67 3.34 -3.52 -6.38
N LEU A 68 4.02 -2.47 -5.92
CA LEU A 68 5.36 -2.50 -5.33
C LEU A 68 5.31 -2.34 -3.80
N GLY A 69 6.47 -2.13 -3.17
CA GLY A 69 6.58 -1.96 -1.72
C GLY A 69 6.72 -3.27 -0.95
N ARG A 70 7.26 -4.34 -1.57
CA ARG A 70 7.53 -5.55 -0.78
C ARG A 70 8.64 -5.27 0.22
N TRP A 71 8.56 -5.94 1.35
CA TRP A 71 9.53 -5.79 2.42
C TRP A 71 9.83 -7.14 3.07
N ARG A 72 10.93 -7.18 3.81
CA ARG A 72 11.41 -8.34 4.57
C ARG A 72 12.01 -7.85 5.89
N LEU A 73 11.92 -8.69 6.93
CA LEU A 73 12.39 -8.37 8.28
C LEU A 73 13.85 -8.80 8.52
N ALA A 74 14.36 -9.73 7.70
CA ALA A 74 15.70 -10.25 7.83
C ALA A 74 16.35 -10.47 6.44
N GLU A 75 17.67 -10.58 6.44
CA GLU A 75 18.42 -11.07 5.27
C GLU A 75 18.19 -12.57 5.08
N GLY A 76 17.97 -13.00 3.83
CA GLY A 76 17.78 -14.41 3.50
C GLY A 76 16.37 -14.98 3.75
N GLU A 77 15.46 -14.20 4.35
CA GLU A 77 14.09 -14.62 4.62
C GLU A 77 13.04 -13.87 3.78
N GLY A 78 11.93 -14.55 3.47
CA GLY A 78 10.75 -13.95 2.85
C GLY A 78 10.87 -13.75 1.34
N THR A 79 10.53 -12.56 0.85
CA THR A 79 10.49 -12.21 -0.57
C THR A 79 11.90 -11.99 -1.15
N SER A 80 12.04 -12.16 -2.46
CA SER A 80 13.29 -11.91 -3.19
C SER A 80 13.90 -10.54 -2.90
N ARG A 81 15.23 -10.51 -2.69
CA ARG A 81 16.02 -9.30 -2.41
C ARG A 81 16.00 -8.30 -3.56
N LEU A 82 15.78 -8.76 -4.80
CA LEU A 82 15.74 -7.90 -5.98
C LEU A 82 14.51 -7.00 -6.05
N ALA A 83 13.45 -7.31 -5.28
CA ALA A 83 12.17 -6.62 -5.32
C ALA A 83 11.61 -6.29 -3.93
N SER A 84 12.44 -6.33 -2.88
CA SER A 84 12.01 -6.01 -1.52
C SER A 84 13.05 -5.23 -0.72
N SER A 85 12.53 -4.34 0.12
CA SER A 85 13.32 -3.57 1.08
C SER A 85 13.49 -4.33 2.40
N LEU A 86 14.64 -4.19 3.04
CA LEU A 86 14.82 -4.61 4.43
C LEU A 86 14.24 -3.53 5.35
N VAL A 87 13.37 -3.94 6.27
CA VAL A 87 12.65 -3.02 7.16
C VAL A 87 12.74 -3.46 8.60
N GLN A 88 12.65 -2.49 9.50
CA GLN A 88 12.37 -2.69 10.92
C GLN A 88 10.92 -2.29 11.19
N ILE A 89 10.24 -3.05 12.06
CA ILE A 89 8.90 -2.73 12.53
C ILE A 89 8.97 -2.48 14.03
N ASP A 90 8.44 -1.34 14.45
CA ASP A 90 8.26 -0.98 15.86
C ASP A 90 6.77 -0.88 16.16
N GLU A 91 6.35 -1.42 17.29
CA GLU A 91 4.96 -1.42 17.76
C GLU A 91 4.88 -0.74 19.12
N LYS A 92 3.86 0.11 19.29
CA LYS A 92 3.49 0.70 20.57
C LYS A 92 1.97 0.80 20.64
N ASP A 93 1.36 0.00 21.51
CA ASP A 93 -0.10 -0.08 21.66
C ASP A 93 -0.79 -0.41 20.33
N SER A 94 -1.54 0.53 19.75
CA SER A 94 -2.17 0.37 18.43
C SER A 94 -1.36 1.00 17.29
N GLU A 95 -0.27 1.70 17.60
CA GLU A 95 0.59 2.37 16.63
C GLU A 95 1.70 1.45 16.13
N TRP A 96 1.84 1.38 14.82
CA TRP A 96 2.86 0.62 14.12
C TRP A 96 3.69 1.56 13.27
N ARG A 97 5.01 1.34 13.27
CA ARG A 97 5.95 2.05 12.41
C ARG A 97 6.79 1.05 11.66
N LEU A 98 6.94 1.27 10.36
CA LEU A 98 7.81 0.51 9.49
C LEU A 98 8.84 1.48 8.94
N ARG A 99 10.12 1.20 9.21
CA ARG A 99 11.27 1.99 8.79
C ARG A 99 12.10 1.17 7.82
N GLN A 100 12.38 1.72 6.64
CA GLN A 100 13.33 1.10 5.73
C GLN A 100 14.75 1.24 6.29
N VAL A 101 15.44 0.12 6.47
CA VAL A 101 16.84 0.06 6.94
C VAL A 101 17.80 -0.41 5.85
N GLY A 102 17.28 -0.97 4.76
CA GLY A 102 18.07 -1.30 3.57
C GLY A 102 17.22 -1.37 2.30
N GLY A 103 17.72 -0.82 1.19
CA GLY A 103 17.13 -0.95 -0.14
C GLY A 103 17.61 -2.18 -0.90
N VAL A 104 17.26 -2.21 -2.18
CA VAL A 104 17.80 -3.20 -3.11
C VAL A 104 19.26 -2.85 -3.39
N LYS A 105 20.12 -3.86 -3.51
CA LYS A 105 21.54 -3.69 -3.88
C LYS A 105 22.04 -4.93 -4.61
N PRO A 106 23.10 -4.82 -5.43
CA PRO A 106 23.83 -5.97 -5.95
C PRO A 106 24.20 -6.97 -4.87
N TYR A 107 24.15 -8.25 -5.21
CA TYR A 107 24.63 -9.31 -4.34
C TYR A 107 25.10 -10.52 -5.14
N LYS A 108 26.05 -11.27 -4.58
CA LYS A 108 26.53 -12.51 -5.19
C LYS A 108 25.49 -13.62 -4.98
N SER A 109 25.18 -14.36 -6.05
CA SER A 109 24.36 -15.58 -6.00
C SER A 109 24.74 -16.54 -7.13
N SER A 110 23.99 -17.63 -7.29
CA SER A 110 24.13 -18.53 -8.45
C SER A 110 23.64 -17.91 -9.76
N ASP A 111 22.83 -16.84 -9.71
CA ASP A 111 22.43 -16.04 -10.87
C ASP A 111 23.39 -14.85 -11.04
N PRO A 112 24.24 -14.81 -12.08
CA PRO A 112 25.23 -13.75 -12.27
C PRO A 112 24.61 -12.36 -12.50
N ASP A 113 23.32 -12.27 -12.86
CA ASP A 113 22.67 -10.97 -13.03
C ASP A 113 22.39 -10.26 -11.71
N THR A 114 22.42 -10.98 -10.58
CA THR A 114 22.21 -10.38 -9.24
C THR A 114 23.32 -9.41 -8.83
N GLU A 115 24.52 -9.53 -9.41
CA GLU A 115 25.62 -8.58 -9.21
C GLU A 115 25.49 -7.32 -10.10
N ARG A 116 24.57 -7.32 -11.06
CA ARG A 116 24.36 -6.23 -12.03
C ARG A 116 23.16 -5.32 -11.70
N ILE A 117 22.48 -5.57 -10.59
CA ILE A 117 21.31 -4.79 -10.18
C ILE A 117 21.70 -3.31 -10.00
N TRP A 118 21.13 -2.43 -10.81
CA TRP A 118 21.48 -1.01 -10.80
C TRP A 118 20.49 -0.14 -10.02
N TRP A 119 19.31 -0.67 -9.67
CA TRP A 119 18.30 0.04 -8.89
C TRP A 119 18.48 -0.19 -7.38
N ASN A 120 18.07 0.80 -6.59
CA ASN A 120 18.12 0.76 -5.13
C ASN A 120 16.74 0.69 -4.46
N ASP A 121 15.68 0.81 -5.26
CA ASP A 121 14.31 0.97 -4.79
C ASP A 121 13.50 -0.32 -4.94
N ALA A 122 12.55 -0.56 -4.04
CA ALA A 122 11.54 -1.61 -4.14
C ALA A 122 10.11 -1.07 -4.02
N GLY A 123 9.95 0.25 -4.00
CA GLY A 123 8.71 0.98 -3.77
C GLY A 123 8.29 1.06 -2.31
N VAL A 124 7.15 1.71 -2.07
CA VAL A 124 6.53 1.93 -0.75
C VAL A 124 5.19 1.18 -0.66
N HIS A 125 4.93 0.50 0.46
CA HIS A 125 3.72 -0.31 0.66
C HIS A 125 2.50 0.53 1.11
N GLN A 126 2.02 1.41 0.22
CA GLN A 126 0.97 2.39 0.54
C GLN A 126 -0.31 1.80 1.15
N ASN A 127 -0.72 0.58 0.74
CA ASN A 127 -1.94 -0.09 1.22
C ASN A 127 -2.02 -0.22 2.75
N LEU A 128 -0.90 -0.26 3.46
CA LEU A 128 -0.89 -0.38 4.93
C LEU A 128 -1.58 0.82 5.60
N THR A 129 -1.53 1.98 4.96
CA THR A 129 -2.05 3.25 5.49
C THR A 129 -3.53 3.45 5.21
N PHE A 130 -4.19 2.56 4.46
CA PHE A 130 -5.61 2.72 4.16
C PHE A 130 -6.46 1.86 5.12
N PRO A 131 -7.45 2.46 5.81
CA PRO A 131 -8.33 1.72 6.71
C PRO A 131 -9.27 0.76 5.97
N VAL A 132 -9.82 -0.19 6.70
CA VAL A 132 -10.86 -1.09 6.21
C VAL A 132 -12.17 -0.32 5.99
N GLN A 133 -12.51 -0.07 4.73
CA GLN A 133 -13.70 0.67 4.30
C GLN A 133 -14.54 -0.19 3.33
N PRO A 134 -15.37 -1.11 3.85
CA PRO A 134 -16.22 -1.94 3.00
C PRO A 134 -17.45 -1.14 2.54
N ASP A 135 -17.64 -1.03 1.22
CA ASP A 135 -18.85 -0.49 0.61
C ASP A 135 -20.10 -1.09 1.29
N PRO A 136 -21.01 -0.27 1.86
CA PRO A 136 -22.09 -0.78 2.71
C PRO A 136 -23.10 -1.71 2.00
N ILE A 137 -23.10 -1.71 0.66
CA ILE A 137 -24.02 -2.51 -0.16
C ILE A 137 -23.38 -3.84 -0.57
N SER A 138 -22.20 -3.81 -1.19
CA SER A 138 -21.52 -5.00 -1.73
C SER A 138 -20.56 -5.64 -0.72
N GLY A 139 -20.10 -4.88 0.27
CA GLY A 139 -19.02 -5.22 1.17
C GLY A 139 -17.64 -5.28 0.50
N SER A 140 -17.48 -4.68 -0.68
CA SER A 140 -16.18 -4.57 -1.38
C SER A 140 -15.36 -3.43 -0.80
N HIS A 141 -14.04 -3.54 -0.76
CA HIS A 141 -13.19 -2.49 -0.21
C HIS A 141 -13.13 -1.24 -1.12
N CYS A 142 -13.30 -0.05 -0.54
CA CYS A 142 -13.18 1.25 -1.20
C CYS A 142 -11.72 1.74 -1.22
N TRP A 143 -11.04 1.55 -2.35
CA TRP A 143 -9.60 1.86 -2.48
C TRP A 143 -9.28 3.33 -2.83
N HIS A 144 -10.23 4.09 -3.37
CA HIS A 144 -10.01 5.50 -3.69
C HIS A 144 -10.45 6.36 -2.52
N GLN A 145 -9.49 7.00 -1.86
CA GLN A 145 -9.72 7.72 -0.62
C GLN A 145 -9.14 9.13 -0.69
N LYS A 146 -9.71 10.03 0.11
CA LYS A 146 -9.16 11.37 0.31
C LYS A 146 -7.91 11.26 1.16
N VAL A 147 -6.85 11.92 0.73
CA VAL A 147 -5.58 12.04 1.45
C VAL A 147 -5.18 13.51 1.57
N ARG A 148 -4.21 13.79 2.44
CA ARG A 148 -3.51 15.08 2.48
C ARG A 148 -2.05 14.84 2.12
N VAL A 149 -1.51 15.67 1.24
CA VAL A 149 -0.11 15.59 0.84
C VAL A 149 0.61 16.84 1.33
N THR A 150 1.77 16.62 1.94
CA THR A 150 2.68 17.67 2.40
C THR A 150 4.11 17.31 1.95
N PRO A 151 5.03 18.30 1.83
CA PRO A 151 6.45 17.99 1.80
C PRO A 151 6.81 17.12 3.01
N ALA A 152 7.74 16.18 2.86
CA ALA A 152 8.18 15.35 3.97
C ALA A 152 8.70 16.21 5.14
N HIS A 153 8.38 15.79 6.37
CA HIS A 153 8.75 16.53 7.58
C HIS A 153 10.20 16.21 8.00
N PRO A 154 10.83 17.05 8.84
CA PRO A 154 12.12 16.70 9.45
C PRO A 154 12.05 15.34 10.17
N GLY A 155 12.91 14.41 9.78
CA GLY A 155 12.98 13.04 10.33
C GLY A 155 12.28 11.97 9.48
N ASP A 156 11.43 12.37 8.54
CA ASP A 156 10.86 11.46 7.55
C ASP A 156 11.95 10.94 6.61
N ASN A 157 11.97 9.63 6.40
CA ASN A 157 12.76 9.00 5.36
C ASN A 157 11.87 8.37 4.30
N TYR A 158 12.42 8.20 3.11
CA TYR A 158 11.83 7.38 2.06
C TYR A 158 11.41 6.00 2.59
N GLY A 159 10.20 5.56 2.28
CA GLY A 159 9.67 4.25 2.66
C GLY A 159 9.14 4.18 4.09
N ASP A 160 9.20 5.26 4.87
CA ASP A 160 8.56 5.31 6.18
C ASP A 160 7.05 5.09 6.06
N ILE A 161 6.52 4.27 6.95
CA ILE A 161 5.09 4.05 7.12
C ILE A 161 4.78 4.12 8.61
N SER A 162 3.73 4.85 8.98
CA SER A 162 3.20 4.83 10.34
C SER A 162 1.69 4.72 10.29
N VAL A 163 1.11 3.83 11.09
CA VAL A 163 -0.33 3.54 11.09
C VAL A 163 -0.84 3.25 12.50
N ASP A 164 -2.11 3.53 12.73
CA ASP A 164 -2.83 3.22 13.96
C ASP A 164 -3.97 2.23 13.68
N THR A 165 -3.78 1.00 14.15
CA THR A 165 -4.73 -0.10 14.00
C THR A 165 -6.03 0.11 14.78
N GLY A 166 -5.97 0.86 15.89
CA GLY A 166 -7.13 1.25 16.67
C GLY A 166 -8.02 2.22 15.88
N LYS A 167 -7.42 3.21 15.22
CA LYS A 167 -8.14 4.08 14.26
C LYS A 167 -8.72 3.27 13.11
N SER A 168 -7.96 2.34 12.52
CA SER A 168 -8.47 1.46 11.46
C SER A 168 -9.72 0.69 11.90
N HIS A 169 -9.74 0.18 13.13
CA HIS A 169 -10.91 -0.51 13.67
C HIS A 169 -12.11 0.42 13.91
N GLN A 170 -11.87 1.67 14.34
CA GLN A 170 -12.92 2.67 14.48
C GLN A 170 -13.53 3.05 13.12
N VAL A 171 -12.70 3.23 12.09
CA VAL A 171 -13.17 3.48 10.71
C VAL A 171 -14.05 2.32 10.25
N TYR A 172 -13.59 1.09 10.41
CA TYR A 172 -14.37 -0.10 10.08
C TYR A 172 -15.75 -0.10 10.76
N LYS A 173 -15.83 0.21 12.07
CA LYS A 173 -17.11 0.28 12.79
C LYS A 173 -18.06 1.34 12.22
N ARG A 174 -17.55 2.54 11.92
CA ARG A 174 -18.38 3.60 11.30
C ARG A 174 -18.92 3.20 9.92
N TRP A 175 -18.13 2.48 9.12
CA TRP A 175 -18.60 1.95 7.83
C TRP A 175 -19.60 0.80 8.02
N LEU A 176 -19.40 -0.05 9.02
CA LEU A 176 -20.34 -1.12 9.37
C LEU A 176 -21.71 -0.57 9.79
N GLU A 177 -21.76 0.54 10.50
CA GLU A 177 -23.02 1.23 10.88
C GLU A 177 -23.84 1.70 9.68
N MET A 178 -23.22 1.91 8.52
CA MET A 178 -23.91 2.27 7.27
C MET A 178 -24.55 1.06 6.57
N THR A 179 -24.23 -0.16 7.00
CA THR A 179 -24.74 -1.40 6.39
C THR A 179 -26.20 -1.64 6.75
N ARG A 180 -26.89 -2.43 5.92
CA ARG A 180 -28.25 -2.89 6.21
C ARG A 180 -28.19 -4.34 6.68
N PRO A 181 -29.01 -4.73 7.68
CA PRO A 181 -29.10 -6.12 8.09
C PRO A 181 -29.59 -6.99 6.93
N ALA A 182 -29.21 -8.27 6.94
CA ALA A 182 -29.73 -9.23 5.99
C ALA A 182 -31.24 -9.40 6.20
N THR A 183 -32.01 -9.40 5.12
CA THR A 183 -33.47 -9.55 5.15
C THR A 183 -33.94 -10.99 4.91
N GLY A 184 -33.02 -11.94 4.82
CA GLY A 184 -33.31 -13.35 4.52
C GLY A 184 -32.30 -14.28 5.19
N PRO A 185 -32.36 -15.60 4.94
CA PRO A 185 -31.56 -16.60 5.66
C PRO A 185 -30.07 -16.56 5.32
N MET A 186 -29.68 -15.73 4.35
CA MET A 186 -28.34 -15.67 3.80
C MET A 186 -27.69 -14.33 4.14
N ARG A 187 -26.45 -14.38 4.62
CA ARG A 187 -25.56 -13.23 4.83
C ARG A 187 -25.42 -12.39 3.57
N ARG A 188 -25.35 -13.03 2.39
CA ARG A 188 -25.15 -12.40 1.08
C ARG A 188 -25.75 -13.24 -0.06
N PRO A 189 -26.06 -12.66 -1.24
CA PRO A 189 -26.61 -13.40 -2.36
C PRO A 189 -25.63 -14.42 -2.97
N HIS A 190 -26.13 -15.59 -3.35
CA HIS A 190 -25.31 -16.67 -3.93
C HIS A 190 -24.84 -16.34 -5.37
N TRP A 191 -25.59 -15.54 -6.12
CA TRP A 191 -25.25 -15.21 -7.51
C TRP A 191 -24.07 -14.22 -7.65
N MET A 192 -23.62 -13.59 -6.56
CA MET A 192 -22.47 -12.67 -6.59
C MET A 192 -21.16 -13.46 -6.76
N LEU A 193 -20.48 -13.25 -7.89
CA LEU A 193 -19.21 -13.92 -8.21
C LEU A 193 -18.11 -13.56 -7.22
N ARG A 194 -17.31 -14.56 -6.82
CA ARG A 194 -16.10 -14.35 -6.01
C ARG A 194 -14.96 -15.29 -6.39
N PRO A 195 -13.71 -14.80 -6.32
CA PRO A 195 -12.54 -15.67 -6.19
C PRO A 195 -12.70 -16.54 -4.94
N PHE A 196 -12.43 -17.84 -5.05
CA PHE A 196 -12.53 -18.79 -3.94
C PHE A 196 -13.91 -18.79 -3.25
N ARG A 197 -14.97 -18.99 -4.04
CA ARG A 197 -16.36 -19.07 -3.55
C ARG A 197 -16.44 -20.01 -2.33
N PRO A 198 -16.91 -19.52 -1.16
CA PRO A 198 -17.10 -20.36 0.02
C PRO A 198 -18.14 -21.48 -0.23
N ALA A 199 -18.14 -22.51 0.63
CA ALA A 199 -19.22 -23.49 0.68
C ALA A 199 -20.57 -22.80 0.98
N GLU A 200 -21.67 -23.37 0.49
CA GLU A 200 -23.01 -22.77 0.61
C GLU A 200 -23.42 -22.52 2.08
N SER A 201 -23.00 -23.39 3.00
CA SER A 201 -23.22 -23.22 4.44
C SER A 201 -22.66 -21.91 5.00
N ALA A 202 -21.54 -21.42 4.47
CA ALA A 202 -20.92 -20.16 4.91
C ALA A 202 -21.74 -18.92 4.51
N TYR A 203 -22.72 -19.07 3.61
CA TYR A 203 -23.65 -17.98 3.27
C TYR A 203 -24.80 -17.90 4.25
N ARG A 204 -25.14 -18.96 5.00
CA ARG A 204 -26.27 -18.93 5.92
C ARG A 204 -25.95 -18.08 7.15
N LEU A 205 -26.95 -17.36 7.64
CA LEU A 205 -26.90 -16.75 8.96
C LEU A 205 -26.82 -17.86 10.03
N PRO A 206 -26.23 -17.58 11.21
CA PRO A 206 -26.35 -18.50 12.33
C PRO A 206 -27.84 -18.71 12.63
N GLU A 207 -28.20 -19.93 13.01
CA GLU A 207 -29.48 -20.17 13.67
C GLU A 207 -29.34 -19.63 15.10
N ASP A 208 -30.29 -18.79 15.52
CA ASP A 208 -30.37 -18.26 16.89
C ASP A 208 -30.68 -19.39 17.90
#